data_AF-A0A2E8KII0-F1
#
_entry.id   AF-A0A2E8KII0-F1
#
_cell.length_a   1.000
_cell.length_b   1.000
_cell.length_c   1.000
_cell.angle_alpha   90.00
_cell.angle_beta   90.00
_cell.angle_gamma   90.00
#
_symmetry.space_group_name_H-M   'P 1'
#
loop_
_entity.id
_entity.type
_entity.pdbx_description
1 polymer ?
#
loop_
_entity_poly.entity_id
_entity_poly.type
_entity_poly.pdbx_seq_one_letter_code
_entity_poly.pdbx_strand_id
1 'polypeptide(L)'
;MPIYIKHSAMIFTFMSLLFSQGAGKDVVASKNVDSFQLVVTAVGSTTDTSVQAALLKGMLLGLEGRRSVRAPEGWSALSNTLACSTSAPVRQHALALSQIFGDTMAVASALECVQDSSVAAAQRCSTLSLLLGQQNQEASQLLKVLIDEPALTLSAIRGYAVVRNDEAPAVLISRYSKLNAQQQRAVIETLASRKAYAEALLEALKMNQIQPSA
;
A
#
# COMPACT_ATOMS: atom_id res chain seq x y z
N MET A 1 -18.01 -27.13 51.32
CA MET A 1 -18.93 -28.30 51.24
C MET A 1 -20.10 -28.02 52.17
N PRO A 2 -21.37 -28.40 51.85
CA PRO A 2 -21.84 -29.52 51.00
C PRO A 2 -22.19 -29.05 49.56
N ILE A 3 -21.95 -29.79 48.48
CA ILE A 3 -22.46 -31.09 47.97
C ILE A 3 -23.87 -31.02 47.33
N TYR A 4 -23.85 -30.90 46.00
CA TYR A 4 -24.73 -31.39 44.92
C TYR A 4 -26.00 -32.19 45.23
N ILE A 5 -27.09 -31.90 44.49
CA ILE A 5 -27.88 -32.90 43.74
C ILE A 5 -28.33 -32.32 42.38
N LYS A 6 -28.03 -33.07 41.30
CA LYS A 6 -28.44 -32.94 39.89
C LYS A 6 -29.83 -33.55 39.67
N HIS A 7 -30.67 -32.96 38.80
CA HIS A 7 -31.67 -33.61 37.90
C HIS A 7 -31.71 -32.68 36.66
N SER A 8 -31.21 -32.99 35.45
CA SER A 8 -31.43 -34.06 34.47
C SER A 8 -32.78 -34.02 33.74
N ALA A 9 -32.68 -34.02 32.39
CA ALA A 9 -33.68 -34.20 31.32
C ALA A 9 -34.52 -32.96 30.92
N MET A 10 -34.24 -32.30 29.79
CA MET A 10 -34.47 -32.70 28.38
C MET A 10 -35.86 -32.24 27.89
N ILE A 11 -35.93 -31.05 27.28
CA ILE A 11 -37.00 -30.70 26.33
C ILE A 11 -36.34 -30.11 25.08
N PHE A 12 -36.50 -30.88 24.00
CA PHE A 12 -35.97 -30.65 22.67
C PHE A 12 -37.17 -30.27 21.79
N THR A 13 -37.28 -29.01 21.36
CA THR A 13 -38.18 -28.59 20.27
C THR A 13 -37.72 -27.20 19.80
N PHE A 14 -36.83 -27.12 18.82
CA PHE A 14 -37.12 -26.92 17.39
C PHE A 14 -37.91 -25.63 17.11
N MET A 15 -37.22 -24.48 17.06
CA MET A 15 -37.69 -23.28 16.38
C MET A 15 -36.62 -22.78 15.42
N SER A 16 -36.74 -23.25 14.17
CA SER A 16 -35.97 -22.82 13.02
C SER A 16 -36.36 -21.40 12.58
N LEU A 17 -35.44 -20.77 11.85
CA LEU A 17 -35.60 -19.59 11.00
C LEU A 17 -35.76 -18.24 11.72
N LEU A 18 -34.65 -17.49 11.79
CA LEU A 18 -34.56 -16.22 11.10
C LEU A 18 -33.12 -16.01 10.61
N PHE A 19 -32.97 -16.17 9.30
CA PHE A 19 -31.83 -15.75 8.51
C PHE A 19 -31.78 -14.21 8.56
N SER A 20 -30.74 -13.61 9.13
CA SER A 20 -30.45 -12.20 8.89
C SER A 20 -28.94 -12.05 8.73
N GLN A 21 -28.54 -11.85 7.48
CA GLN A 21 -27.19 -11.48 7.08
C GLN A 21 -26.80 -10.17 7.75
N GLY A 22 -25.75 -10.21 8.56
CA GLY A 22 -24.98 -9.04 8.97
C GLY A 22 -23.54 -9.22 8.51
N ALA A 23 -23.31 -9.19 7.19
CA ALA A 23 -21.98 -9.14 6.62
C ALA A 23 -21.35 -7.77 6.95
N GLY A 24 -20.73 -7.67 8.13
CA GLY A 24 -19.77 -6.63 8.45
C GLY A 24 -18.53 -6.81 7.60
N LYS A 25 -18.59 -6.33 6.35
CA LYS A 25 -17.40 -6.03 5.56
C LYS A 25 -16.93 -4.66 6.02
N ASP A 26 -15.74 -4.62 6.60
CA ASP A 26 -14.98 -3.40 6.84
C ASP A 26 -14.68 -2.72 5.50
N VAL A 27 -15.62 -1.87 5.06
CA VAL A 27 -15.45 -0.96 3.92
C VAL A 27 -14.72 0.28 4.43
N VAL A 28 -13.40 0.17 4.60
CA VAL A 28 -12.51 1.32 4.84
C VAL A 28 -11.59 1.58 3.63
N ALA A 29 -11.71 0.79 2.55
CA ALA A 29 -10.95 0.98 1.33
C ALA A 29 -11.84 1.04 0.08
N SER A 30 -12.63 2.12 -0.10
CA SER A 30 -13.09 2.53 -1.46
C SER A 30 -13.84 3.87 -1.59
N LYS A 31 -14.15 4.63 -0.52
CA LYS A 31 -15.00 5.85 -0.66
C LYS A 31 -14.35 7.06 -1.33
N ASN A 32 -13.03 7.09 -1.50
CA ASN A 32 -12.33 8.26 -2.04
C ASN A 32 -12.21 8.27 -3.57
N VAL A 33 -12.30 7.11 -4.23
CA VAL A 33 -12.27 7.03 -5.71
C VAL A 33 -13.49 7.75 -6.29
N ASP A 34 -14.64 7.65 -5.61
CA ASP A 34 -15.89 8.30 -6.01
C ASP A 34 -15.84 9.84 -5.87
N SER A 35 -15.12 10.37 -4.89
CA SER A 35 -15.19 11.80 -4.57
C SER A 35 -14.56 12.67 -5.66
N PHE A 36 -13.40 12.27 -6.18
CA PHE A 36 -12.76 12.99 -7.28
C PHE A 36 -13.42 12.70 -8.64
N GLN A 37 -13.98 11.51 -8.82
CA GLN A 37 -14.76 11.17 -10.01
C GLN A 37 -15.95 12.12 -10.20
N LEU A 38 -16.69 12.40 -9.12
CA LEU A 38 -17.80 13.35 -9.14
C LEU A 38 -17.37 14.76 -9.55
N VAL A 39 -16.21 15.23 -9.06
CA VAL A 39 -15.70 16.56 -9.41
C VAL A 39 -15.28 16.61 -10.88
N VAL A 40 -14.65 15.54 -11.41
CA VAL A 40 -14.31 15.45 -12.85
C VAL A 40 -15.57 15.50 -13.71
N THR A 41 -16.61 14.74 -13.36
CA THR A 41 -17.90 14.78 -14.07
C THR A 41 -18.55 16.17 -14.00
N ALA A 42 -18.55 16.81 -12.82
CA ALA A 42 -19.10 18.16 -12.65
C ALA A 42 -18.36 19.20 -13.48
N VAL A 43 -17.02 19.19 -13.48
CA VAL A 43 -16.19 20.10 -14.28
C VAL A 43 -16.45 19.91 -15.78
N GLY A 44 -16.59 18.67 -16.25
CA GLY A 44 -16.90 18.37 -17.65
C GLY A 44 -18.32 18.74 -18.08
N SER A 45 -19.24 18.91 -17.13
CA SER A 45 -20.66 19.22 -17.40
C SER A 45 -20.98 20.71 -17.35
N THR A 46 -20.06 21.56 -16.88
CA THR A 46 -20.25 23.02 -16.82
C THR A 46 -19.41 23.74 -17.87
N THR A 47 -19.95 24.81 -18.45
CA THR A 47 -19.23 25.73 -19.35
C THR A 47 -18.79 27.02 -18.64
N ASP A 48 -19.22 27.24 -17.39
CA ASP A 48 -18.81 28.39 -16.59
C ASP A 48 -17.38 28.20 -16.09
N THR A 49 -16.46 28.98 -16.67
CA THR A 49 -15.03 28.92 -16.34
C THR A 49 -14.70 29.31 -14.90
N SER A 50 -15.54 30.11 -14.24
CA SER A 50 -15.38 30.47 -12.82
C SER A 50 -15.66 29.25 -11.93
N VAL A 51 -16.75 28.54 -12.24
CA VAL A 51 -17.13 27.30 -11.54
C VAL A 51 -16.10 26.20 -11.79
N GLN A 52 -15.64 26.02 -13.03
CA GLN A 52 -14.56 25.08 -13.34
C GLN A 52 -13.29 25.37 -12.54
N ALA A 53 -12.85 26.64 -12.49
CA ALA A 53 -11.66 27.03 -11.74
C ALA A 53 -11.80 26.73 -10.24
N ALA A 54 -12.96 27.03 -9.64
CA ALA A 54 -13.22 26.76 -8.23
C ALA A 54 -13.19 25.26 -7.90
N LEU A 55 -13.80 24.42 -8.75
CA LEU A 55 -13.84 22.96 -8.58
C LEU A 55 -12.44 22.34 -8.73
N LEU A 56 -11.67 22.74 -9.75
CA LEU A 56 -10.31 22.26 -9.95
C LEU A 56 -9.38 22.68 -8.80
N LYS A 57 -9.54 23.90 -8.30
CA LYS A 57 -8.82 24.38 -7.12
C LYS A 57 -9.19 23.58 -5.87
N GLY A 58 -10.48 23.29 -5.66
CA GLY A 58 -10.95 22.45 -4.56
C GLY A 58 -10.37 21.03 -4.63
N MET A 59 -10.28 20.46 -5.84
CA MET A 59 -9.62 19.17 -6.06
C MET A 59 -8.14 19.22 -5.69
N LEU A 60 -7.39 20.24 -6.14
CA LEU A 60 -5.98 20.42 -5.77
C LEU A 60 -5.78 20.47 -4.25
N LEU A 61 -6.58 21.28 -3.56
CA LEU A 61 -6.53 21.37 -2.09
C LEU A 61 -6.88 20.04 -1.42
N GLY A 62 -7.83 19.28 -1.98
CA GLY A 62 -8.18 17.95 -1.49
C GLY A 62 -7.08 16.91 -1.70
N LEU A 63 -6.16 17.14 -2.64
CA LEU A 63 -5.00 16.30 -2.92
C LEU A 63 -3.76 16.69 -2.10
N GLU A 64 -3.72 17.88 -1.51
CA GLU A 64 -2.61 18.30 -0.66
C GLU A 64 -2.41 17.32 0.50
N GLY A 65 -1.17 16.87 0.68
CA GLY A 65 -0.80 15.89 1.69
C GLY A 65 -1.16 14.43 1.36
N ARG A 66 -1.87 14.17 0.25
CA ARG A 66 -2.16 12.79 -0.21
C ARG A 66 -1.05 12.31 -1.14
N ARG A 67 -0.42 11.18 -0.78
CA ARG A 67 0.73 10.62 -1.52
C ARG A 67 0.36 9.52 -2.52
N SER A 68 -0.91 9.10 -2.56
CA SER A 68 -1.37 8.05 -3.47
C SER A 68 -2.83 8.28 -3.83
N VAL A 69 -3.07 8.89 -4.99
CA VAL A 69 -4.40 9.14 -5.53
C VAL A 69 -4.48 8.74 -7.00
N ARG A 70 -5.27 7.71 -7.29
CA ARG A 70 -5.53 7.28 -8.67
C ARG A 70 -6.21 8.42 -9.45
N ALA A 71 -5.73 8.64 -10.67
CA ALA A 71 -6.39 9.53 -11.62
C ALA A 71 -7.86 9.12 -11.81
N PRO A 72 -8.82 10.05 -11.76
CA PRO A 72 -10.22 9.75 -12.07
C PRO A 72 -10.39 9.31 -13.53
N GLU A 73 -11.40 8.49 -13.78
CA GLU A 73 -11.76 8.05 -15.13
C GLU A 73 -12.16 9.26 -15.99
N GLY A 74 -11.65 9.29 -17.23
CA GLY A 74 -11.90 10.38 -18.17
C GLY A 74 -11.04 11.64 -17.94
N TRP A 75 -10.20 11.68 -16.89
CA TRP A 75 -9.35 12.84 -16.60
C TRP A 75 -8.45 13.23 -17.79
N SER A 76 -7.81 12.26 -18.45
CA SER A 76 -6.92 12.53 -19.58
C SER A 76 -7.62 13.32 -20.69
N ALA A 77 -8.81 12.86 -21.11
CA ALA A 77 -9.62 13.55 -22.11
C ALA A 77 -10.07 14.94 -21.64
N LEU A 78 -10.59 15.05 -20.41
CA LEU A 78 -11.05 16.32 -19.85
C LEU A 78 -9.91 17.34 -19.75
N SER A 79 -8.74 16.91 -19.28
CA SER A 79 -7.59 17.79 -19.10
C SER A 79 -7.10 18.40 -20.41
N ASN A 80 -7.17 17.66 -21.53
CA ASN A 80 -6.86 18.19 -22.86
C ASN A 80 -7.85 19.28 -23.27
N THR A 81 -9.14 19.12 -22.97
CA THR A 81 -10.15 20.17 -23.23
C THR A 81 -9.91 21.39 -22.35
N LEU A 82 -9.64 21.20 -21.06
CA LEU A 82 -9.39 22.29 -20.10
C LEU A 82 -8.11 23.05 -20.40
N ALA A 83 -7.09 22.41 -20.96
CA ALA A 83 -5.85 23.05 -21.40
C ALA A 83 -6.08 24.10 -22.51
N CYS A 84 -7.14 23.93 -23.30
CA CYS A 84 -7.54 24.88 -24.34
C CYS A 84 -8.53 25.96 -23.84
N SER A 85 -8.86 25.99 -22.54
CA SER A 85 -9.78 26.98 -21.97
C SER A 85 -9.27 28.41 -22.16
N THR A 86 -10.17 29.37 -22.37
CA THR A 86 -9.83 30.80 -22.41
C THR A 86 -9.43 31.34 -21.04
N SER A 87 -9.89 30.72 -19.95
CA SER A 87 -9.58 31.10 -18.57
C SER A 87 -8.21 30.60 -18.11
N ALA A 88 -7.31 31.53 -17.75
CA ALA A 88 -5.97 31.19 -17.26
C ALA A 88 -5.98 30.33 -15.97
N PRO A 89 -6.81 30.62 -14.95
CA PRO A 89 -6.93 29.76 -13.76
C PRO A 89 -7.33 28.32 -14.07
N VAL A 90 -8.26 28.10 -15.02
CA VAL A 90 -8.68 26.76 -15.43
C VAL A 90 -7.51 25.98 -16.01
N ARG A 91 -6.78 26.59 -16.97
CA ARG A 91 -5.60 25.95 -17.58
C ARG A 91 -4.53 25.60 -16.54
N GLN A 92 -4.24 26.53 -15.62
CA GLN A 92 -3.21 26.33 -14.60
C GLN A 92 -3.57 25.21 -13.63
N HIS A 93 -4.82 25.17 -13.13
CA HIS A 93 -5.25 24.13 -12.20
C HIS A 93 -5.34 22.75 -12.88
N ALA A 94 -5.82 22.70 -14.13
CA ALA A 94 -5.85 21.46 -14.90
C ALA A 94 -4.44 20.91 -15.13
N LEU A 95 -3.47 21.75 -15.48
CA LEU A 95 -2.07 21.33 -15.65
C LEU A 95 -1.48 20.75 -14.35
N ALA A 96 -1.69 21.43 -13.22
CA ALA A 96 -1.18 20.97 -11.93
C ALA A 96 -1.78 19.60 -11.53
N LEU A 97 -3.09 19.40 -11.77
CA LEU A 97 -3.75 18.13 -11.53
C LEU A 97 -3.22 17.02 -12.45
N SER A 98 -3.00 17.31 -13.74
CA SER A 98 -2.43 16.33 -14.68
C SER A 98 -1.03 15.89 -14.28
N GLN A 99 -0.21 16.77 -13.72
CA GLN A 99 1.09 16.39 -13.18
C GLN A 99 0.95 15.43 -12.00
N ILE A 100 0.11 15.76 -11.00
CA ILE A 100 -0.12 14.91 -9.82
C ILE A 100 -0.65 13.53 -10.20
N PHE A 101 -1.64 13.49 -11.10
CA PHE A 101 -2.24 12.24 -11.55
C PHE A 101 -1.28 11.42 -12.42
N GLY A 102 -0.47 12.07 -13.26
CA GLY A 102 0.56 11.41 -14.05
C GLY A 102 1.61 10.71 -13.18
N ASP A 103 2.12 11.41 -12.17
CA ASP A 103 3.07 10.85 -11.21
C ASP A 103 2.47 9.66 -10.46
N THR A 104 1.19 9.74 -10.07
CA THR A 104 0.53 8.64 -9.37
C THR A 104 0.28 7.43 -10.28
N MET A 105 -0.09 7.64 -11.54
CA MET A 105 -0.22 6.55 -12.51
C MET A 105 1.11 5.84 -12.73
N ALA A 106 2.22 6.59 -12.82
CA ALA A 106 3.55 6.01 -12.95
C ALA A 106 3.92 5.14 -11.74
N VAL A 107 3.63 5.59 -10.51
CA VAL A 107 3.82 4.81 -9.29
C VAL A 107 2.97 3.54 -9.30
N ALA A 108 1.69 3.64 -9.67
CA ALA A 108 0.80 2.48 -9.74
C ALA A 108 1.30 1.43 -10.74
N SER A 109 1.67 1.85 -11.96
CA SER A 109 2.24 0.93 -12.96
C SER A 109 3.57 0.32 -12.52
N ALA A 110 4.40 1.07 -11.79
CA ALA A 110 5.63 0.52 -11.22
C ALA A 110 5.34 -0.53 -10.13
N LEU A 111 4.35 -0.31 -9.26
CA LEU A 111 3.92 -1.29 -8.26
C LEU A 111 3.32 -2.55 -8.90
N GLU A 112 2.54 -2.40 -9.97
CA GLU A 112 2.03 -3.52 -10.77
C GLU A 112 3.18 -4.32 -11.40
N CYS A 113 4.16 -3.63 -12.01
CA CYS A 113 5.34 -4.25 -12.59
C CYS A 113 6.12 -5.07 -11.54
N VAL A 114 6.28 -4.56 -10.32
CA VAL A 114 6.95 -5.28 -9.23
C VAL A 114 6.20 -6.56 -8.83
N GLN A 115 4.87 -6.57 -8.88
CA GLN A 115 4.04 -7.71 -8.48
C GLN A 115 3.82 -8.73 -9.60
N ASP A 116 3.98 -8.34 -10.87
CA ASP A 116 3.74 -9.20 -12.01
C ASP A 116 4.88 -10.22 -12.21
N SER A 117 4.64 -11.48 -11.85
CA SER A 117 5.60 -12.58 -12.01
C SER A 117 5.94 -12.92 -13.46
N SER A 118 5.16 -12.44 -14.44
CA SER A 118 5.47 -12.59 -15.86
C SER A 118 6.57 -11.63 -16.35
N VAL A 119 6.80 -10.54 -15.62
CA VAL A 119 7.87 -9.58 -15.89
C VAL A 119 9.22 -10.18 -15.44
N ALA A 120 10.26 -9.98 -16.26
CA ALA A 120 11.61 -10.45 -15.95
C ALA A 120 12.08 -9.94 -14.57
N ALA A 121 12.64 -10.84 -13.76
CA ALA A 121 13.05 -10.55 -12.38
C ALA A 121 13.99 -9.33 -12.26
N ALA A 122 14.92 -9.16 -13.22
CA ALA A 122 15.82 -8.01 -13.24
C ALA A 122 15.05 -6.67 -13.33
N GLN A 123 14.00 -6.62 -14.14
CA GLN A 123 13.14 -5.45 -14.30
C GLN A 123 12.29 -5.20 -13.04
N ARG A 124 11.78 -6.27 -12.42
CA ARG A 124 11.04 -6.16 -11.15
C ARG A 124 11.94 -5.61 -10.03
N CYS A 125 13.17 -6.12 -9.92
CA CYS A 125 14.16 -5.67 -8.93
C CYS A 125 14.59 -4.21 -9.15
N SER A 126 14.82 -3.79 -10.39
CA SER A 126 15.16 -2.39 -10.69
C SER A 126 14.00 -1.44 -10.37
N THR A 127 12.79 -1.82 -10.76
CA THR A 127 11.56 -1.05 -10.48
C THR A 127 11.29 -0.94 -8.97
N LEU A 128 11.44 -2.04 -8.24
CA LEU A 128 11.34 -2.04 -6.78
C LEU A 128 12.36 -1.08 -6.15
N SER A 129 13.61 -1.11 -6.62
CA SER A 129 14.66 -0.23 -6.12
C SER A 129 14.34 1.26 -6.36
N LEU A 130 13.78 1.60 -7.52
CA LEU A 130 13.33 2.96 -7.83
C LEU A 130 12.22 3.43 -6.89
N LEU A 131 11.21 2.59 -6.64
CA LEU A 131 10.11 2.91 -5.75
C LEU A 131 10.59 3.11 -4.30
N LEU A 132 11.45 2.22 -3.81
CA LEU A 132 12.01 2.34 -2.46
C LEU A 132 12.93 3.56 -2.33
N GLY A 133 13.70 3.89 -3.36
CA GLY A 133 14.51 5.11 -3.41
C GLY A 133 13.66 6.40 -3.33
N GLN A 134 12.40 6.34 -3.77
CA GLN A 134 11.41 7.40 -3.62
C GLN A 134 10.68 7.36 -2.26
N GLN A 135 11.11 6.52 -1.33
CA GLN A 135 10.49 6.31 -0.02
C GLN A 135 9.01 5.87 -0.10
N ASN A 136 8.65 5.18 -1.20
CA ASN A 136 7.29 4.72 -1.43
C ASN A 136 6.88 3.69 -0.38
N GLN A 137 5.81 3.99 0.38
CA GLN A 137 5.35 3.16 1.48
C GLN A 137 4.65 1.88 0.99
N GLU A 138 3.93 1.94 -0.13
CA GLU A 138 3.26 0.77 -0.71
C GLU A 138 4.29 -0.27 -1.17
N ALA A 139 5.38 0.17 -1.82
CA ALA A 139 6.50 -0.69 -2.17
C ALA A 139 7.16 -1.32 -0.93
N SER A 140 7.25 -0.57 0.17
CA SER A 140 7.75 -1.09 1.45
C SER A 140 6.84 -2.16 2.05
N GLN A 141 5.52 -2.03 1.91
CA GLN A 141 4.55 -3.03 2.34
C GLN A 141 4.63 -4.31 1.52
N LEU A 142 4.90 -4.21 0.21
CA LEU A 142 5.07 -5.37 -0.68
C LEU A 142 6.26 -6.25 -0.27
N LEU A 143 7.30 -5.68 0.36
CA LEU A 143 8.50 -6.43 0.76
C LEU A 143 8.22 -7.69 1.58
N LYS A 144 7.14 -7.69 2.36
CA LYS A 144 6.73 -8.83 3.19
C LYS A 144 6.31 -10.04 2.38
N VAL A 145 5.78 -9.82 1.18
CA VAL A 145 5.40 -10.88 0.24
C VAL A 145 6.57 -11.20 -0.69
N LEU A 146 7.24 -10.17 -1.22
CA LEU A 146 8.35 -10.35 -2.19
C LEU A 146 9.56 -11.09 -1.62
N ILE A 147 9.74 -11.10 -0.29
CA ILE A 147 10.80 -11.89 0.36
C ILE A 147 10.65 -13.39 0.11
N ASP A 148 9.43 -13.87 -0.09
CA ASP A 148 9.14 -15.29 -0.30
C ASP A 148 9.26 -15.69 -1.79
N GLU A 149 9.52 -14.73 -2.69
CA GLU A 149 9.79 -14.99 -4.11
C GLU A 149 11.29 -15.16 -4.37
N PRO A 150 11.77 -16.34 -4.81
CA PRO A 150 13.20 -16.64 -4.91
C PRO A 150 14.01 -15.61 -5.72
N ALA A 151 13.41 -15.06 -6.77
CA ALA A 151 14.05 -14.09 -7.65
C ALA A 151 14.14 -12.67 -7.05
N LEU A 152 13.31 -12.35 -6.04
CA LEU A 152 13.26 -11.03 -5.40
C LEU A 152 13.71 -11.06 -3.93
N THR A 153 13.86 -12.22 -3.30
CA THR A 153 14.18 -12.38 -1.87
C THR A 153 15.30 -11.44 -1.41
N LEU A 154 16.43 -11.41 -2.13
CA LEU A 154 17.57 -10.60 -1.74
C LEU A 154 17.28 -9.09 -1.84
N SER A 155 16.62 -8.67 -2.92
CA SER A 155 16.20 -7.28 -3.13
C SER A 155 15.18 -6.85 -2.07
N ALA A 156 14.27 -7.74 -1.69
CA ALA A 156 13.26 -7.46 -0.68
C ALA A 156 13.88 -7.29 0.71
N ILE A 157 14.82 -8.17 1.09
CA ILE A 157 15.58 -8.05 2.35
C ILE A 157 16.27 -6.69 2.42
N ARG A 158 17.07 -6.35 1.40
CA ARG A 158 17.80 -5.07 1.35
C ARG A 158 16.86 -3.86 1.31
N GLY A 159 15.68 -4.01 0.70
CA GLY A 159 14.69 -2.95 0.62
C GLY A 159 14.22 -2.44 1.98
N TYR A 160 14.18 -3.31 3.00
CA TYR A 160 13.85 -2.91 4.37
C TYR A 160 14.89 -1.95 4.98
N ALA A 161 16.12 -1.92 4.48
CA ALA A 161 17.15 -0.98 4.90
C ALA A 161 16.97 0.42 4.28
N VAL A 162 16.22 0.54 3.18
CA VAL A 162 16.00 1.80 2.46
C VAL A 162 14.83 2.58 3.07
N VAL A 163 13.67 1.92 3.15
CA VAL A 163 12.45 2.53 3.69
C VAL A 163 12.22 2.03 5.10
N ARG A 164 11.86 2.93 6.03
CA ARG A 164 11.48 2.51 7.38
C ARG A 164 10.18 1.70 7.35
N ASN A 165 10.23 0.49 7.92
CA ASN A 165 9.08 -0.39 8.07
C ASN A 165 9.14 -1.10 9.43
N ASP A 166 8.27 -0.74 10.35
CA ASP A 166 8.36 -1.25 11.72
C ASP A 166 8.11 -2.78 11.82
N GLU A 167 7.53 -3.41 10.80
CA GLU A 167 7.38 -4.88 10.73
C GLU A 167 8.67 -5.61 10.32
N ALA A 168 9.67 -4.90 9.77
CA ALA A 168 10.84 -5.52 9.16
C ALA A 168 11.55 -6.51 10.11
N PRO A 169 11.82 -6.20 11.39
CA PRO A 169 12.52 -7.14 12.26
C PRO A 169 11.79 -8.47 12.42
N ALA A 170 10.48 -8.43 12.69
CA ALA A 170 9.68 -9.63 12.85
C ALA A 170 9.64 -10.45 11.55
N VAL A 171 9.48 -9.78 10.40
CA VAL A 171 9.44 -10.44 9.08
C VAL A 171 10.76 -11.12 8.74
N LEU A 172 11.88 -10.44 8.97
CA LEU A 172 13.22 -10.94 8.64
C LEU A 172 13.67 -12.06 9.57
N ILE A 173 13.49 -11.90 10.89
CA ILE A 173 13.89 -12.89 11.90
C ILE A 173 13.11 -14.20 11.69
N SER A 174 11.80 -14.13 11.47
CA SER A 174 10.95 -15.32 11.27
C SER A 174 11.30 -16.15 10.03
N ARG A 175 11.99 -15.55 9.05
CA ARG A 175 12.42 -16.23 7.82
C ARG A 175 13.89 -16.63 7.82
N TYR A 176 14.68 -16.12 8.76
CA TYR A 176 16.15 -16.23 8.77
C TYR A 176 16.67 -17.66 8.57
N SER A 177 16.08 -18.65 9.24
CA SER A 177 16.50 -20.05 9.18
C SER A 177 16.28 -20.72 7.82
N LYS A 178 15.40 -20.17 6.97
CA LYS A 178 15.09 -20.69 5.64
C LYS A 178 15.94 -20.06 4.54
N LEU A 179 16.67 -18.99 4.87
CA LEU A 179 17.46 -18.22 3.91
C LEU A 179 18.83 -18.87 3.67
N ASN A 180 19.37 -18.69 2.46
CA ASN A 180 20.75 -19.10 2.17
C ASN A 180 21.77 -18.15 2.82
N ALA A 181 23.05 -18.52 2.84
CA ALA A 181 24.11 -17.74 3.49
C ALA A 181 24.26 -16.29 2.97
N GLN A 182 23.97 -16.04 1.69
CA GLN A 182 23.99 -14.68 1.14
C GLN A 182 22.81 -13.85 1.65
N GLN A 183 21.62 -14.44 1.69
CA GLN A 183 20.40 -13.81 2.18
C GLN A 183 20.45 -13.57 3.70
N GLN A 184 20.99 -14.53 4.48
CA GLN A 184 21.20 -14.38 5.92
C GLN A 184 22.13 -13.21 6.25
N ARG A 185 23.24 -13.07 5.52
CA ARG A 185 24.12 -11.89 5.65
C ARG A 185 23.37 -10.59 5.35
N ALA A 186 22.59 -10.55 4.28
CA ALA A 186 21.77 -9.39 3.96
C ALA A 186 20.73 -9.07 5.06
N VAL A 187 20.17 -10.07 5.74
CA VAL A 187 19.28 -9.86 6.90
C VAL A 187 20.03 -9.19 8.03
N ILE A 188 21.22 -9.68 8.38
CA ILE A 188 22.04 -9.08 9.45
C ILE A 188 22.40 -7.64 9.11
N GLU A 189 22.88 -7.37 7.89
CA GLU A 189 23.18 -6.03 7.39
C GLU A 189 21.96 -5.10 7.48
N THR A 190 20.79 -5.62 7.07
CA THR A 190 19.53 -4.87 7.10
C THR A 190 19.09 -4.56 8.52
N LEU A 191 19.17 -5.52 9.45
CA LEU A 191 18.80 -5.31 10.84
C LEU A 191 19.80 -4.40 11.56
N ALA A 192 21.07 -4.41 11.16
CA ALA A 192 22.09 -3.50 11.68
C ALA A 192 21.95 -2.07 11.14
N SER A 193 21.15 -1.83 10.09
CA SER A 193 21.03 -0.52 9.42
C SER A 193 20.46 0.60 10.29
N ARG A 194 19.77 0.27 11.39
CA ARG A 194 19.14 1.26 12.27
C ARG A 194 18.95 0.75 13.70
N LYS A 195 18.99 1.68 14.66
CA LYS A 195 18.93 1.37 16.10
C LYS A 195 17.77 0.44 16.48
N ALA A 196 16.53 0.79 16.09
CA ALA A 196 15.35 -0.01 16.44
C ALA A 196 15.40 -1.45 15.89
N TYR A 197 16.06 -1.67 14.75
CA TYR A 197 16.22 -3.01 14.18
C TYR A 197 17.37 -3.76 14.83
N ALA A 198 18.46 -3.07 15.16
CA ALA A 198 19.61 -3.65 15.84
C ALA A 198 19.25 -4.15 17.25
N GLU A 199 18.34 -3.45 17.94
CA GLU A 199 17.76 -3.90 19.21
C GLU A 199 17.04 -5.25 19.06
N ALA A 200 16.24 -5.41 18.01
CA ALA A 200 15.58 -6.68 17.71
C ALA A 200 16.56 -7.78 17.27
N LEU A 201 17.63 -7.43 16.53
CA LEU A 201 18.70 -8.36 16.18
C LEU A 201 19.42 -8.88 17.44
N LEU A 202 19.77 -7.99 18.37
CA LEU A 202 20.40 -8.38 19.63
C LEU A 202 19.52 -9.35 20.42
N GLU A 203 18.21 -9.11 20.46
CA GLU A 203 17.28 -10.00 21.14
C GLU A 203 17.17 -11.35 20.42
N ALA A 204 17.12 -11.36 19.08
CA ALA A 204 17.12 -12.58 18.29
C ALA A 204 18.39 -13.42 18.49
N LEU A 205 19.55 -12.79 18.66
CA LEU A 205 20.81 -13.46 19.00
C LEU A 205 20.76 -14.09 20.40
N LYS A 206 20.28 -13.36 21.42
CA LYS A 206 20.10 -13.90 22.78
C LYS A 206 19.15 -15.09 22.82
N MET A 207 18.09 -15.04 22.02
CA MET A 207 17.09 -16.10 21.90
C MET A 207 17.51 -17.22 20.93
N ASN A 208 18.73 -17.19 20.40
CA ASN A 208 19.26 -18.14 19.41
C ASN A 208 18.40 -18.31 18.15
N GLN A 209 17.57 -17.31 17.82
CA GLN A 209 16.77 -17.27 16.59
C GLN A 209 17.64 -16.91 15.38
N ILE A 210 18.68 -16.10 15.62
CA ILE A 210 19.77 -15.82 14.69
C ILE A 210 21.03 -16.35 15.36
N GLN A 211 21.85 -17.09 14.61
CA GLN A 211 23.17 -17.50 15.08
C GLN A 211 24.24 -16.57 14.50
N PRO A 212 25.24 -16.14 15.29
CA PRO A 212 26.41 -15.45 14.76
C PRO A 212 27.03 -16.34 13.69
N SER A 213 27.33 -15.79 12.51
CA SER A 213 28.12 -16.54 11.53
C SER A 213 29.47 -16.87 12.17
N ALA A 214 29.82 -18.15 12.21
CA ALA A 214 31.15 -18.62 12.57
C ALA A 214 32.22 -18.06 11.62
#